data_AF-A0A9E5FS70-F1
#
_entry.id   AF-A0A9E5FS70-F1
#
_cell.length_a   1.000
_cell.length_b   1.000
_cell.length_c   1.000
_cell.angle_alpha   90.00
_cell.angle_beta   90.00
_cell.angle_gamma   90.00
#
_symmetry.space_group_name_H-M   'P 1'
#
loop_
_entity.id
_entity.type
_entity.pdbx_description
1 polymer ?
#
loop_
_entity_poly.entity_id
_entity_poly.type
_entity_poly.pdbx_seq_one_letter_code
_entity_poly.pdbx_strand_id
1 'polypeptide(L)'
;GAFGERYGQTVQVGIRLPFGAGPRYDARIATAQAEAIEVQSQLTLEKDRIQADQHAAAARVEASRIQLNAAQRRAQLARESRGFFDKSFKLGETDLPTRLRIEAEAVEAERQEARSQVDLAASISVWRQSLGLLPQ
;
A
#
# COMPACT_ATOMS: atom_id res chain seq x y z
N GLY A 1 24.28 -57.81 -60.85
CA GLY A 1 25.15 -56.79 -60.21
C GLY A 1 24.31 -55.55 -59.96
N ALA A 2 24.52 -54.77 -58.93
CA ALA A 2 25.58 -54.73 -57.95
C ALA A 2 25.02 -54.18 -56.63
N PHE A 3 25.63 -54.61 -55.53
CA PHE A 3 25.45 -54.07 -54.20
C PHE A 3 25.95 -52.61 -54.20
N GLY A 4 25.09 -51.69 -53.75
CA GLY A 4 25.46 -50.30 -53.47
C GLY A 4 25.16 -50.03 -52.00
N GLU A 5 26.21 -49.76 -51.23
CA GLU A 5 26.24 -49.65 -49.78
C GLU A 5 25.18 -48.70 -49.20
N ARG A 6 24.42 -49.19 -48.21
CA ARG A 6 23.77 -48.30 -47.24
C ARG A 6 24.85 -47.80 -46.31
N TYR A 7 25.24 -46.55 -46.49
CA TYR A 7 26.01 -45.77 -45.53
C TYR A 7 25.48 -46.02 -44.11
N GLY A 8 26.26 -46.69 -43.28
CA GLY A 8 25.92 -46.99 -41.89
C GLY A 8 25.93 -45.70 -41.08
N GLN A 9 24.79 -45.04 -40.95
CA GLN A 9 24.60 -43.96 -39.99
C GLN A 9 24.42 -44.56 -38.60
N THR A 10 25.52 -44.71 -37.87
CA THR A 10 25.50 -45.10 -36.46
C THR A 10 25.32 -43.86 -35.58
N VAL A 11 24.18 -43.73 -34.91
CA VAL A 11 23.96 -42.75 -33.84
C VAL A 11 24.38 -43.39 -32.52
N GLN A 12 25.41 -42.83 -31.88
CA GLN A 12 25.91 -43.35 -30.61
C GLN A 12 25.31 -42.55 -29.45
N VAL A 13 24.52 -43.23 -28.61
CA VAL A 13 23.95 -42.65 -27.38
C VAL A 13 24.74 -43.19 -26.19
N GLY A 14 25.46 -42.31 -25.51
CA GLY A 14 26.18 -42.64 -24.27
C GLY A 14 25.30 -42.35 -23.05
N ILE A 15 25.05 -43.38 -22.23
CA ILE A 15 24.38 -43.22 -20.93
C ILE A 15 25.46 -43.29 -19.83
N ARG A 16 25.53 -42.26 -18.98
CA ARG A 16 26.41 -42.25 -17.81
C ARG A 16 25.58 -42.46 -16.54
N LEU A 17 25.79 -43.59 -15.87
CA LEU A 17 25.15 -43.90 -14.59
C LEU A 17 26.21 -43.93 -13.48
N PRO A 18 26.20 -42.98 -12.53
CA PRO A 18 27.15 -43.00 -11.41
C PRO A 18 26.72 -44.05 -10.37
N PHE A 19 27.54 -45.07 -10.16
CA PHE A 19 27.35 -46.09 -9.13
C PHE A 19 27.98 -45.62 -7.82
N GLY A 20 27.23 -44.81 -7.07
CA GLY A 20 27.62 -44.29 -5.76
C GLY A 20 27.54 -42.77 -5.71
N ALA A 21 26.52 -42.26 -5.03
CA ALA A 21 26.49 -40.89 -4.56
C ALA A 21 27.56 -40.74 -3.46
N GLY A 22 28.73 -40.22 -3.81
CA GLY A 22 29.75 -39.88 -2.82
C GLY A 22 29.37 -38.61 -2.04
N PRO A 23 30.10 -38.27 -0.96
CA PRO A 23 29.82 -37.10 -0.11
C PRO A 23 29.64 -35.76 -0.86
N ARG A 24 30.22 -35.63 -2.05
CA ARG A 24 30.07 -34.45 -2.93
C ARG A 24 28.68 -34.34 -3.56
N TYR A 25 28.02 -35.46 -3.86
CA TYR A 25 26.66 -35.47 -4.40
C TYR A 25 25.66 -35.13 -3.29
N ASP A 26 25.83 -35.72 -2.10
CA ASP A 26 25.01 -35.41 -0.93
C ASP A 26 25.16 -33.95 -0.50
N ALA A 27 26.38 -33.41 -0.52
CA ALA A 27 26.62 -31.99 -0.27
C ALA A 27 25.90 -31.09 -1.28
N ARG A 28 25.88 -31.44 -2.58
CA ARG A 28 25.15 -30.68 -3.61
C ARG A 28 23.64 -30.69 -3.37
N ILE A 29 23.08 -31.84 -2.99
CA ILE A 29 21.66 -31.93 -2.63
C ILE A 29 21.36 -31.09 -1.39
N ALA A 30 22.20 -31.19 -0.36
CA ALA A 30 22.03 -30.42 0.86
C ALA A 30 22.11 -28.90 0.60
N THR A 31 23.04 -28.45 -0.24
CA THR A 31 23.13 -27.04 -0.67
C THR A 31 21.87 -26.61 -1.42
N ALA A 32 21.41 -27.39 -2.41
CA ALA A 32 20.20 -27.07 -3.16
C ALA A 32 18.95 -27.03 -2.28
N GLN A 33 18.86 -27.91 -1.27
CA GLN A 33 17.79 -27.89 -0.27
C GLN A 33 17.87 -26.64 0.62
N ALA A 34 19.07 -26.26 1.06
CA ALA A 34 19.27 -25.05 1.85
C ALA A 34 18.87 -23.79 1.06
N GLU A 35 19.29 -23.69 -0.20
CA GLU A 35 18.89 -22.61 -1.12
C GLU A 35 17.37 -22.58 -1.32
N ALA A 36 16.72 -23.73 -1.50
CA ALA A 36 15.26 -23.81 -1.63
C ALA A 36 14.54 -23.33 -0.36
N ILE A 37 15.04 -23.73 0.83
CA ILE A 37 14.50 -23.28 2.13
C ILE A 37 14.67 -21.76 2.29
N GLU A 38 15.83 -21.22 1.90
CA GLU A 38 16.08 -19.77 1.95
C GLU A 38 15.10 -19.00 1.07
N VAL A 39 14.91 -19.42 -0.19
CA VAL A 39 13.95 -18.79 -1.11
C VAL A 39 12.51 -18.91 -0.59
N GLN A 40 12.13 -20.06 -0.02
CA GLN A 40 10.82 -20.27 0.59
C GLN A 40 10.59 -19.33 1.79
N SER A 41 11.61 -19.12 2.61
CA SER A 41 11.58 -18.18 3.73
C SER A 41 11.40 -16.74 3.23
N GLN A 42 12.18 -16.32 2.23
CA GLN A 42 12.05 -15.00 1.61
C GLN A 42 10.65 -14.77 1.02
N LEU A 43 10.09 -15.77 0.33
CA LEU A 43 8.73 -15.69 -0.20
C LEU A 43 7.68 -15.49 0.90
N THR A 44 7.86 -16.14 2.05
CA THR A 44 6.93 -16.03 3.19
C THR A 44 7.01 -14.64 3.79
N LEU A 45 8.22 -14.12 4.02
CA LEU A 45 8.44 -12.76 4.52
C LEU A 45 7.86 -11.68 3.59
N GLU A 46 8.05 -11.80 2.28
CA GLU A 46 7.49 -10.85 1.32
C GLU A 46 5.96 -10.91 1.26
N LYS A 47 5.36 -12.10 1.39
CA LYS A 47 3.90 -12.22 1.50
C LYS A 47 3.37 -11.54 2.77
N ASP A 48 4.00 -11.80 3.90
CA ASP A 48 3.62 -11.19 5.18
C ASP A 48 3.77 -9.66 5.12
N ARG A 49 4.83 -9.17 4.48
CA ARG A 49 5.05 -7.74 4.24
C ARG A 49 3.93 -7.13 3.39
N ILE A 50 3.56 -7.75 2.27
CA ILE A 50 2.47 -7.27 1.41
C ILE A 50 1.14 -7.25 2.17
N GLN A 51 0.85 -8.27 2.96
CA GLN A 51 -0.36 -8.31 3.79
C GLN A 51 -0.36 -7.20 4.85
N ALA A 52 0.78 -6.98 5.52
CA ALA A 52 0.93 -5.90 6.48
C ALA A 52 0.72 -4.51 5.83
N ASP A 53 1.28 -4.29 4.64
CA ASP A 53 1.12 -3.04 3.89
C ASP A 53 -0.35 -2.80 3.49
N GLN A 54 -1.06 -3.84 3.07
CA GLN A 54 -2.50 -3.76 2.76
C GLN A 54 -3.33 -3.41 4.00
N HIS A 55 -3.06 -4.06 5.14
CA HIS A 55 -3.74 -3.81 6.40
C HIS A 55 -3.47 -2.40 6.91
N ALA A 56 -2.21 -1.95 6.85
CA ALA A 56 -1.82 -0.61 7.24
C ALA A 56 -2.48 0.46 6.37
N ALA A 57 -2.56 0.25 5.06
CA ALA A 57 -3.24 1.15 4.14
C ALA A 57 -4.74 1.23 4.41
N ALA A 58 -5.40 0.09 4.66
CA ALA A 58 -6.82 0.06 5.03
C ALA A 58 -7.09 0.80 6.35
N ALA A 59 -6.26 0.56 7.38
CA ALA A 59 -6.37 1.26 8.66
C ALA A 59 -6.18 2.77 8.52
N ARG A 60 -5.28 3.21 7.62
CA ARG A 60 -5.08 4.63 7.32
C ARG A 60 -6.31 5.27 6.67
N VAL A 61 -7.00 4.57 5.77
CA VAL A 61 -8.26 5.07 5.18
C VAL A 61 -9.31 5.28 6.27
N GLU A 62 -9.50 4.32 7.17
CA GLU A 62 -10.47 4.46 8.27
C GLU A 62 -10.09 5.60 9.23
N ALA A 63 -8.81 5.75 9.56
CA ALA A 63 -8.33 6.87 10.36
C ALA A 63 -8.61 8.23 9.69
N SER A 64 -8.34 8.35 8.39
CA SER A 64 -8.62 9.56 7.61
C SER A 64 -10.12 9.85 7.51
N ARG A 65 -11.00 8.84 7.47
CA ARG A 65 -12.45 9.02 7.53
C ARG A 65 -12.90 9.61 8.87
N ILE A 66 -12.39 9.08 9.97
CA ILE A 66 -12.70 9.58 11.32
C ILE A 66 -12.25 11.04 11.45
N GLN A 67 -11.04 11.35 10.97
CA GLN A 67 -10.50 12.72 10.97
C GLN A 67 -11.35 13.67 10.12
N LEU A 68 -11.78 13.25 8.93
CA LEU A 68 -12.67 14.04 8.09
C LEU A 68 -13.99 14.32 8.79
N ASN A 69 -14.61 13.32 9.42
CA ASN A 69 -15.87 13.53 10.15
C ASN A 69 -15.71 14.54 11.30
N ALA A 70 -14.62 14.44 12.06
CA ALA A 70 -14.31 15.40 13.13
C ALA A 70 -14.07 16.82 12.57
N ALA A 71 -13.33 16.94 11.47
CA ALA A 71 -13.07 18.21 10.81
C ALA A 71 -14.36 18.85 10.26
N GLN A 72 -15.23 18.07 9.62
CA GLN A 72 -16.55 18.49 9.16
C GLN A 72 -17.41 19.00 10.31
N ARG A 73 -17.43 18.28 11.44
CA ARG A 73 -18.19 18.71 12.62
C ARG A 73 -17.65 20.02 13.20
N ARG A 74 -16.32 20.16 13.28
CA ARG A 74 -15.67 21.40 13.74
C ARG A 74 -15.99 22.57 12.82
N ALA A 75 -15.89 22.39 11.50
CA ALA A 75 -16.21 23.42 10.53
C ALA A 75 -17.69 23.83 10.58
N GLN A 76 -18.60 22.87 10.75
CA GLN A 76 -20.02 23.18 10.96
C GLN A 76 -20.23 24.06 12.20
N LEU A 77 -19.68 23.67 13.35
CA LEU A 77 -19.83 24.42 14.59
C LEU A 77 -19.21 25.82 14.49
N ALA A 78 -18.06 25.96 13.82
CA ALA A 78 -17.42 27.24 13.61
C ALA A 78 -18.25 28.17 12.69
N ARG A 79 -18.89 27.62 11.64
CA ARG A 79 -19.84 28.37 10.79
C ARG A 79 -21.06 28.84 11.57
N GLU A 80 -21.63 27.98 12.42
CA GLU A 80 -22.76 28.31 13.29
C GLU A 80 -22.36 29.42 14.29
N SER A 81 -21.22 29.26 14.96
CA SER A 81 -20.64 30.27 15.87
C SER A 81 -20.45 31.62 15.18
N ARG A 82 -19.81 31.64 14.01
CA ARG A 82 -19.66 32.86 13.19
C ARG A 82 -20.99 33.55 12.96
N GLY A 83 -22.05 32.80 12.61
CA GLY A 83 -23.38 33.35 12.40
C GLY A 83 -24.00 33.98 13.66
N PHE A 84 -23.73 33.44 14.85
CA PHE A 84 -24.15 34.05 16.11
C PHE A 84 -23.37 35.32 16.42
N PHE A 85 -22.05 35.30 16.30
CA PHE A 85 -21.20 36.47 16.59
C PHE A 85 -21.40 37.62 15.58
N ASP A 86 -21.71 37.32 14.30
CA ASP A 86 -22.08 38.34 13.31
C ASP A 86 -23.39 39.07 13.71
N LYS A 87 -24.37 38.34 14.22
CA LYS A 87 -25.62 38.94 14.72
C LYS A 87 -25.37 39.81 15.94
N SER A 88 -24.63 39.32 16.94
CA SER A 88 -24.31 40.09 18.14
C SER A 88 -23.48 41.35 17.84
N PHE A 89 -22.54 41.26 16.88
CA PHE A 89 -21.78 42.42 16.40
C PHE A 89 -22.69 43.48 15.77
N LYS A 90 -23.65 43.07 14.91
CA LYS A 90 -24.64 43.99 14.31
C LYS A 90 -25.55 44.66 15.33
N LEU A 91 -25.76 44.03 16.48
CA LEU A 91 -26.52 44.58 17.61
C LEU A 91 -25.65 45.44 18.55
N GLY A 92 -24.33 45.52 18.33
CA GLY A 92 -23.41 46.28 19.18
C GLY A 92 -22.96 45.56 20.45
N GLU A 93 -23.36 44.29 20.63
CA GLU A 93 -23.09 43.47 21.82
C GLU A 93 -21.72 42.75 21.75
N THR A 94 -21.04 42.80 20.61
CA THR A 94 -19.74 42.18 20.39
C THR A 94 -18.80 43.17 19.74
N ASP A 95 -17.55 43.19 20.19
CA ASP A 95 -16.50 44.02 19.64
C ASP A 95 -15.91 43.45 18.34
N LEU A 96 -15.40 44.33 17.47
CA LEU A 96 -14.81 43.94 16.19
C LEU A 96 -13.65 42.93 16.32
N PRO A 97 -12.72 43.07 17.29
CA PRO A 97 -11.67 42.07 17.51
C PRO A 97 -12.19 40.66 17.77
N THR A 98 -13.20 40.51 18.65
CA THR A 98 -13.82 39.20 18.91
C THR A 98 -14.47 38.65 17.65
N ARG A 99 -15.18 39.48 16.88
CA ARG A 99 -15.79 39.05 15.61
C ARG A 99 -14.75 38.57 14.60
N LEU A 100 -13.62 39.27 14.45
CA LEU A 100 -12.54 38.87 13.53
C LEU A 100 -11.85 37.57 13.97
N ARG A 101 -11.70 37.35 15.28
CA ARG A 101 -11.16 36.09 15.81
C ARG A 101 -12.04 34.90 15.46
N ILE A 102 -13.36 35.03 15.62
CA ILE A 102 -14.32 33.97 15.27
C ILE A 102 -14.36 33.74 13.75
N GLU A 103 -14.27 34.79 12.94
CA GLU A 103 -14.17 34.66 11.48
C GLU A 103 -12.91 33.86 11.09
N ALA A 104 -11.75 34.19 11.68
CA ALA A 104 -10.50 33.50 11.41
C ALA A 104 -10.58 32.01 11.80
N GLU A 105 -11.17 31.70 12.96
CA GLU A 105 -11.37 30.32 13.41
C GLU A 105 -12.31 29.53 12.46
N ALA A 106 -13.38 30.16 11.97
CA ALA A 106 -14.28 29.53 11.00
C ALA A 106 -13.56 29.22 9.67
N VAL A 107 -12.79 30.17 9.15
CA VAL A 107 -12.01 29.97 7.92
C VAL A 107 -10.93 28.90 8.11
N GLU A 108 -10.28 28.85 9.26
CA GLU A 108 -9.30 27.80 9.57
C GLU A 108 -9.95 26.42 9.64
N ALA A 109 -11.11 26.30 10.29
CA ALA A 109 -11.85 25.05 10.37
C ALA A 109 -12.32 24.56 8.98
N GLU A 110 -12.78 25.46 8.11
CA GLU A 110 -13.15 25.16 6.72
C GLU A 110 -11.94 24.68 5.89
N ARG A 111 -10.77 25.32 6.04
CA ARG A 111 -9.54 24.83 5.39
C ARG A 111 -9.13 23.46 5.89
N GLN A 112 -9.26 23.21 7.19
CA GLN A 112 -8.95 21.90 7.77
C GLN A 112 -9.90 20.82 7.27
N GLU A 113 -11.20 21.13 7.12
CA GLU A 113 -12.18 20.23 6.48
C GLU A 113 -11.75 19.87 5.06
N ALA A 114 -11.43 20.87 4.22
CA ALA A 114 -10.97 20.66 2.85
C ALA A 114 -9.68 19.83 2.78
N ARG A 115 -8.73 20.09 3.68
CA ARG A 115 -7.48 19.32 3.77
C ARG A 115 -7.76 17.86 4.12
N SER A 116 -8.62 17.60 5.11
CA SER A 116 -8.98 16.23 5.50
C SER A 116 -9.71 15.47 4.39
N GLN A 117 -10.43 16.14 3.49
CA GLN A 117 -11.00 15.51 2.29
C GLN A 117 -9.91 15.05 1.32
N VAL A 118 -8.90 15.89 1.09
CA VAL A 118 -7.74 15.55 0.26
C VAL A 118 -6.96 14.40 0.87
N ASP A 119 -6.72 14.42 2.19
CA ASP A 119 -6.01 13.36 2.90
C ASP A 119 -6.74 12.02 2.80
N LEU A 120 -8.08 12.03 2.90
CA LEU A 120 -8.90 10.83 2.67
C LEU A 120 -8.74 10.32 1.23
N ALA A 121 -8.86 11.18 0.23
CA ALA A 121 -8.69 10.79 -1.17
C ALA A 121 -7.30 10.18 -1.43
N ALA A 122 -6.25 10.80 -0.88
CA ALA A 122 -4.88 10.29 -0.95
C ALA A 122 -4.73 8.92 -0.27
N SER A 123 -5.33 8.73 0.91
CA SER A 123 -5.30 7.44 1.62
C SER A 123 -5.98 6.32 0.83
N ILE A 124 -7.12 6.62 0.17
CA ILE A 124 -7.82 5.68 -0.70
C ILE A 124 -6.96 5.30 -1.92
N SER A 125 -6.27 6.28 -2.51
CA SER A 125 -5.35 6.01 -3.62
C SER A 125 -4.21 5.08 -3.21
N VAL A 126 -3.60 5.32 -2.06
CA VAL A 126 -2.52 4.46 -1.51
C VAL A 126 -3.05 3.05 -1.24
N TRP A 127 -4.25 2.91 -0.68
CA TRP A 127 -4.88 1.61 -0.46
C TRP A 127 -5.17 0.85 -1.76
N ARG A 128 -5.63 1.54 -2.81
CA ARG A 128 -5.79 0.93 -4.14
C ARG A 128 -4.46 0.45 -4.72
N GLN A 129 -3.41 1.25 -4.57
CA GLN A 129 -2.07 0.90 -5.04
C GLN A 129 -1.51 -0.33 -4.28
N SER A 130 -1.74 -0.45 -2.97
CA SER A 130 -1.29 -1.63 -2.19
C SER A 130 -2.05 -2.92 -2.55
N LEU A 131 -3.25 -2.79 -3.13
CA LEU A 131 -4.00 -3.90 -3.72
C LEU A 131 -3.58 -4.23 -5.17
N GLY A 132 -2.62 -3.50 -5.74
CA GLY A 132 -2.20 -3.69 -7.13
C GLY A 132 -3.18 -3.11 -8.16
N LEU A 133 -4.15 -2.31 -7.73
CA LEU A 133 -5.06 -1.59 -8.62
C LEU A 133 -4.35 -0.31 -9.08
N LEU A 134 -3.85 -0.32 -10.32
CA LEU A 134 -3.20 0.84 -10.93
C LEU A 134 -4.19 2.01 -11.07
N PRO A 135 -3.74 3.26 -10.88
CA PRO A 135 -4.58 4.44 -11.12
C PRO A 135 -4.95 4.54 -12.61
N GLN A 136 -6.22 4.82 -12.90
CA GLN A 136 -6.68 5.30 -14.22
C GLN A 136 -6.60 6.83 -14.26
#